data_AF-G2G8Q8-F1
#
_entry.id   AF-G2G8Q8-F1
#
_cell.length_a   1.000
_cell.length_b   1.000
_cell.length_c   1.000
_cell.angle_alpha   90.00
_cell.angle_beta   90.00
_cell.angle_gamma   90.00
#
_symmetry.space_group_name_H-M   'P 1'
#
loop_
_entity.id
_entity.type
_entity.pdbx_description
1 polymer ?
#
loop_
_entity_poly.entity_id
_entity_poly.type
_entity_poly.pdbx_seq_one_letter_code
_entity_poly.pdbx_strand_id
1 'polypeptide(L)'
;MNSTAAAVQADVTVATIRTWCRAGAVAAVKQAGRWIIDAASLARRIAIGAMKRRPARTETPMIDLAAGYTVTHWTPGERTETITPVVKRSRRPRPVCGHTITVSGLAPLFADRFDAIPESDRAHFLTVFRSALIVITELPDADWAGDPQGRDDGLLRTTYRGDVPGISIADVLDLAARLRTQLAA
;
A
#
# COMPACT_ATOMS: atom_id res chain seq x y z
N MET A 1 -23.95 7.03 33.35
CA MET A 1 -23.30 8.11 32.56
C MET A 1 -24.35 9.05 31.97
N ASN A 2 -24.08 10.35 31.78
CA ASN A 2 -25.03 11.28 31.12
C ASN A 2 -24.86 11.30 29.59
N SER A 3 -25.83 11.83 28.85
CA SER A 3 -25.84 11.81 27.38
C SER A 3 -24.71 12.63 26.73
N THR A 4 -24.18 13.64 27.40
CA THR A 4 -23.05 14.45 26.89
C THR A 4 -21.75 13.67 26.99
N ALA A 5 -21.49 13.05 28.14
CA ALA A 5 -20.32 12.20 28.33
C ALA A 5 -20.35 10.98 27.39
N ALA A 6 -21.53 10.36 27.20
CA ALA A 6 -21.70 9.26 26.27
C ALA A 6 -21.45 9.66 24.81
N ALA A 7 -21.86 10.87 24.43
CA ALA A 7 -21.64 11.43 23.09
C ALA A 7 -20.14 11.61 22.80
N VAL A 8 -19.40 12.17 23.75
CA VAL A 8 -17.94 12.32 23.65
C VAL A 8 -17.25 10.97 23.54
N GLN A 9 -17.63 9.99 24.38
CA GLN A 9 -17.01 8.67 24.37
C GLN A 9 -17.26 7.89 23.06
N ALA A 10 -18.43 8.06 22.46
CA ALA A 10 -18.81 7.34 21.24
C ALA A 10 -18.50 8.11 19.94
N ASP A 11 -17.95 9.33 20.04
CA ASP A 11 -17.73 10.24 18.91
C ASP A 11 -19.00 10.43 18.05
N VAL A 12 -20.13 10.70 18.70
CA VAL A 12 -21.43 10.95 18.05
C VAL A 12 -22.17 12.10 18.72
N THR A 13 -23.21 12.63 18.07
CA THR A 13 -24.02 13.70 18.65
C THR A 13 -24.88 13.19 19.81
N VAL A 14 -25.21 14.10 20.75
CA VAL A 14 -26.16 13.82 21.83
C VAL A 14 -27.53 13.38 21.30
N ALA A 15 -27.96 13.89 20.14
CA ALA A 15 -29.19 13.47 19.49
C ALA A 15 -29.13 11.99 19.09
N THR A 16 -28.01 11.53 18.51
CA THR A 16 -27.78 10.12 18.18
C THR A 16 -27.84 9.22 19.41
N ILE A 17 -27.18 9.62 20.50
CA ILE A 17 -27.27 8.90 21.78
C ILE A 17 -28.72 8.80 22.25
N ARG A 18 -29.49 9.89 22.21
CA ARG A 18 -30.91 9.86 22.61
C ARG A 18 -31.75 8.96 21.72
N THR A 19 -31.46 8.92 20.43
CA THR A 19 -32.11 8.00 19.48
C THR A 19 -31.80 6.55 19.84
N TRP A 20 -30.55 6.22 20.20
CA TRP A 20 -30.19 4.88 20.66
C TRP A 20 -30.89 4.48 21.95
N CYS A 21 -30.99 5.38 22.92
CA CYS A 21 -31.74 5.13 24.15
C CYS A 21 -33.23 4.86 23.88
N ARG A 22 -33.86 5.63 22.97
CA ARG A 22 -35.28 5.42 22.60
C ARG A 22 -35.49 4.11 21.85
N ALA A 23 -34.56 3.73 20.98
CA ALA A 23 -34.63 2.49 20.20
C ALA A 23 -34.22 1.24 21.01
N GLY A 24 -33.83 1.39 22.28
CA GLY A 24 -33.34 0.27 23.10
C GLY A 24 -31.98 -0.29 22.66
N ALA A 25 -31.24 0.42 21.81
CA ALA A 25 -29.93 -0.01 21.32
C ALA A 25 -28.82 0.14 22.38
N VAL A 26 -29.05 0.97 23.39
CA VAL A 26 -28.20 1.16 24.57
C VAL A 26 -29.09 1.16 25.81
N ALA A 27 -28.72 0.37 26.82
CA ALA A 27 -29.43 0.31 28.09
C ALA A 27 -29.31 1.67 28.79
N ALA A 28 -30.46 2.28 29.08
CA ALA A 28 -30.53 3.55 29.76
C ALA A 28 -31.84 3.67 30.54
N VAL A 29 -31.80 4.37 31.67
CA VAL A 29 -32.96 4.71 32.49
C VAL A 29 -33.24 6.20 32.36
N LYS A 30 -34.51 6.59 32.26
CA LYS A 30 -34.91 7.99 32.21
C LYS A 30 -35.26 8.48 33.61
N GLN A 31 -34.44 9.37 34.17
CA GLN A 31 -34.64 9.97 35.50
C GLN A 31 -34.72 11.49 35.38
N ALA A 32 -35.78 12.09 35.94
CA ALA A 32 -36.01 13.55 35.90
C ALA A 32 -35.85 14.18 34.50
N GLY A 33 -36.35 13.50 33.47
CA GLY A 33 -36.26 13.95 32.07
C GLY A 33 -34.89 13.77 31.41
N ARG A 34 -33.89 13.22 32.11
CA ARG A 34 -32.53 12.95 31.60
C ARG A 34 -32.30 11.45 31.43
N TRP A 35 -31.53 11.07 30.43
CA TRP A 35 -31.10 9.68 30.24
C TRP A 35 -29.85 9.40 31.06
N ILE A 36 -29.91 8.37 31.91
CA ILE A 36 -28.80 7.78 32.62
C ILE A 36 -28.43 6.50 31.87
N ILE A 37 -27.28 6.52 31.21
CA ILE A 37 -26.81 5.50 30.28
C ILE A 37 -25.89 4.53 31.01
N ASP A 38 -26.08 3.24 30.76
CA ASP A 38 -25.18 2.18 31.20
C ASP A 38 -23.90 2.16 30.35
N ALA A 39 -22.75 2.16 31.02
CA ALA A 39 -21.45 2.29 30.36
C ALA A 39 -21.06 1.02 29.57
N ALA A 40 -21.40 -0.17 30.10
CA ALA A 40 -21.09 -1.43 29.44
C ALA A 40 -21.90 -1.60 28.14
N SER A 41 -23.18 -1.24 28.18
CA SER A 41 -24.05 -1.26 27.01
C SER A 41 -23.58 -0.26 25.94
N LEU A 42 -23.13 0.93 26.33
CA LEU A 42 -22.56 1.91 25.41
C LEU A 42 -21.29 1.39 24.75
N ALA A 43 -20.35 0.83 25.53
CA ALA A 43 -19.12 0.24 25.02
C ALA A 43 -19.39 -0.86 23.98
N ARG A 44 -20.37 -1.74 24.27
CA ARG A 44 -20.82 -2.78 23.33
C ARG A 44 -21.34 -2.19 22.02
N ARG A 45 -22.13 -1.11 22.08
CA ARG A 45 -22.68 -0.46 20.88
C ARG A 45 -21.60 0.19 20.00
N ILE A 46 -20.59 0.81 20.64
CA ILE A 46 -19.41 1.37 19.96
C ILE A 46 -18.63 0.26 19.26
N ALA A 47 -18.36 -0.85 19.93
CA ALA A 47 -17.66 -2.00 19.35
C ALA A 47 -18.38 -2.54 18.09
N ILE A 48 -19.71 -2.67 18.14
CA ILE A 48 -20.52 -3.06 16.96
C ILE A 48 -20.39 -2.03 15.83
N GLY A 49 -20.36 -0.74 16.17
CA GLY A 49 -20.14 0.35 15.20
C GLY A 49 -18.78 0.27 14.52
N ALA A 50 -17.72 0.01 15.29
CA ALA A 50 -16.36 -0.16 14.79
C ALA A 50 -16.25 -1.36 13.83
N MET A 51 -16.93 -2.48 14.14
CA MET A 51 -16.96 -3.66 13.26
C MET A 51 -17.73 -3.42 11.95
N LYS A 52 -18.81 -2.62 11.99
CA LYS A 52 -19.62 -2.31 10.80
C LYS A 52 -19.00 -1.28 9.87
N ARG A 53 -18.07 -0.46 10.36
CA ARG A 53 -17.19 0.33 9.50
C ARG A 53 -16.24 -0.65 8.82
N ARG A 54 -16.69 -1.27 7.71
CA ARG A 54 -15.77 -1.90 6.76
C ARG A 54 -14.68 -0.87 6.48
N PRO A 55 -13.39 -1.25 6.50
CA PRO A 55 -12.36 -0.34 6.03
C PRO A 55 -12.82 0.15 4.65
N ALA A 56 -12.85 1.46 4.47
CA ALA A 56 -13.10 2.05 3.18
C ALA A 56 -12.24 1.30 2.18
N ARG A 57 -12.84 0.85 1.07
CA ARG A 57 -12.10 0.24 -0.04
C ARG A 57 -11.03 1.25 -0.41
N THR A 58 -9.80 1.05 0.08
CA THR A 58 -8.64 1.79 -0.38
C THR A 58 -8.58 1.48 -1.87
N GLU A 59 -8.97 2.45 -2.69
CA GLU A 59 -8.67 2.41 -4.11
C GLU A 59 -7.17 2.15 -4.18
N THR A 60 -6.78 0.98 -4.70
CA THR A 60 -5.37 0.65 -4.87
C THR A 60 -4.78 1.83 -5.63
N PRO A 61 -3.86 2.61 -5.03
CA PRO A 61 -3.34 3.79 -5.69
C PRO A 61 -2.76 3.33 -7.02
N MET A 62 -3.35 3.82 -8.11
CA MET A 62 -2.91 3.50 -9.46
C MET A 62 -1.46 3.96 -9.57
N ILE A 63 -0.56 3.04 -9.90
CA ILE A 63 0.85 3.34 -10.02
C ILE A 63 1.03 4.14 -11.30
N ASP A 64 1.56 5.36 -11.16
CA ASP A 64 1.88 6.20 -12.29
C ASP A 64 3.15 5.69 -13.00
N LEU A 65 2.95 5.00 -14.12
CA LEU A 65 4.02 4.51 -14.98
C LEU A 65 4.58 5.59 -15.92
N ALA A 66 4.01 6.81 -15.92
CA ALA A 66 4.57 7.97 -16.60
C ALA A 66 5.48 8.81 -15.68
N ALA A 67 5.54 8.47 -14.38
CA ALA A 67 6.36 9.18 -13.42
C ALA A 67 7.84 9.22 -13.85
N GLY A 68 8.41 10.42 -13.83
CA GLY A 68 9.83 10.65 -14.07
C GLY A 68 10.57 10.94 -12.76
N TYR A 69 11.77 10.41 -12.62
CA TYR A 69 12.71 10.80 -11.56
C TYR A 69 13.92 11.48 -12.20
N THR A 70 14.11 12.77 -11.91
CA THR A 70 15.22 13.57 -12.44
C THR A 70 16.41 13.52 -11.51
N VAL A 71 17.57 13.20 -12.05
CA VAL A 71 18.84 13.10 -11.32
C VAL A 71 19.83 14.04 -11.96
N THR A 72 20.41 14.91 -11.14
CA THR A 72 21.53 15.75 -11.56
C THR A 72 22.82 15.03 -11.21
N HIS A 73 23.61 14.68 -12.22
CA HIS A 73 24.90 14.05 -12.00
C HIS A 73 25.98 15.13 -11.84
N TRP A 74 26.64 15.13 -10.68
CA TRP A 74 27.82 15.97 -10.47
C TRP A 74 29.01 15.40 -11.26
N THR A 75 29.13 15.87 -12.50
CA THR A 75 30.26 15.63 -13.41
C THR A 75 30.66 16.97 -14.04
N PRO A 76 31.90 17.12 -14.55
CA PRO A 76 32.30 18.34 -15.24
C PRO A 76 31.42 18.53 -16.49
N GLY A 77 30.40 19.40 -16.38
CA GLY A 77 29.37 19.62 -17.40
C GLY A 77 27.96 19.12 -17.05
N GLU A 78 27.55 19.18 -15.77
CA GLU A 78 26.19 18.98 -15.22
C GLU A 78 25.19 18.37 -16.22
N ARG A 79 25.01 17.05 -16.15
CA ARG A 79 24.01 16.34 -16.93
C ARG A 79 22.81 16.02 -16.05
N THR A 80 21.63 16.48 -16.47
CA THR A 80 20.36 16.04 -15.91
C THR A 80 19.88 14.84 -16.70
N GLU A 81 19.64 13.71 -16.04
CA GLU A 81 19.04 12.51 -16.63
C GLU A 81 17.65 12.29 -16.01
N THR A 82 16.65 12.00 -16.84
CA THR A 82 15.30 11.64 -16.39
C THR A 82 15.13 10.13 -16.56
N ILE A 83 14.83 9.44 -15.47
CA ILE A 83 14.52 8.01 -15.45
C ILE A 83 13.00 7.85 -15.46
N THR A 84 12.47 6.99 -16.33
CA THR A 84 11.04 6.66 -16.43
C THR A 84 10.91 5.14 -16.35
N PRO A 85 9.90 4.59 -15.65
CA PRO A 85 9.70 3.16 -15.64
C PRO A 85 9.30 2.67 -17.04
N VAL A 86 9.88 1.56 -17.44
CA VAL A 86 9.64 0.95 -18.75
C VAL A 86 9.00 -0.41 -18.54
N VAL A 87 7.83 -0.60 -19.14
CA VAL A 87 7.09 -1.87 -19.13
C VAL A 87 7.26 -2.55 -20.50
N LYS A 88 7.84 -3.75 -20.49
CA LYS A 88 7.99 -4.59 -21.69
C LYS A 88 7.19 -5.86 -21.52
N ARG A 89 6.28 -6.12 -22.47
CA ARG A 89 5.56 -7.39 -22.56
C ARG A 89 6.27 -8.31 -23.55
N SER A 90 6.48 -9.57 -23.17
CA SER A 90 7.02 -10.56 -24.08
C SER A 90 6.04 -10.82 -25.22
N ARG A 91 6.55 -10.75 -26.45
CA ARG A 91 5.77 -11.08 -27.65
C ARG A 91 5.51 -12.57 -27.80
N ARG A 92 6.36 -13.41 -27.22
CA ARG A 92 6.26 -14.87 -27.30
C ARG A 92 6.13 -15.46 -25.89
N PRO A 93 5.19 -16.39 -25.66
CA PRO A 93 5.10 -17.08 -24.39
C PRO A 93 6.36 -17.93 -24.19
N ARG A 94 6.85 -17.97 -22.95
CA ARG A 94 7.86 -18.94 -22.54
C ARG A 94 7.20 -20.31 -22.33
N PRO A 95 7.93 -21.41 -22.61
CA PRO A 95 7.39 -22.76 -22.44
C PRO A 95 6.93 -23.07 -21.00
N VAL A 96 7.58 -22.46 -20.00
CA VAL A 96 7.38 -22.77 -18.58
C VAL A 96 6.33 -21.86 -17.94
N CYS A 97 6.43 -20.55 -18.16
CA CYS A 97 5.68 -19.54 -17.40
C CYS A 97 4.76 -18.64 -18.25
N GLY A 98 4.59 -18.96 -19.53
CA GLY A 98 3.68 -18.24 -20.42
C GLY A 98 4.17 -16.83 -20.78
N HIS A 99 3.24 -15.88 -20.91
CA HIS A 99 3.61 -14.49 -21.17
C HIS A 99 4.26 -13.86 -19.94
N THR A 100 5.29 -13.03 -20.20
CA THR A 100 5.99 -12.29 -19.16
C THR A 100 5.92 -10.79 -19.39
N ILE A 101 5.81 -10.06 -18.28
CA ILE A 101 5.94 -8.61 -18.24
C ILE A 101 7.19 -8.28 -17.44
N THR A 102 8.09 -7.52 -18.03
CA THR A 102 9.27 -7.00 -17.36
C THR A 102 9.12 -5.51 -17.14
N VAL A 103 9.32 -5.07 -15.90
CA VAL A 103 9.32 -3.66 -15.51
C VAL A 103 10.73 -3.29 -15.06
N SER A 104 11.30 -2.27 -15.68
CA SER A 104 12.65 -1.75 -15.40
C SER A 104 12.61 -0.24 -15.15
N GLY A 105 13.67 0.35 -14.60
CA GLY A 105 13.69 1.78 -14.30
C GLY A 105 12.80 2.10 -13.09
N LEU A 106 12.99 1.36 -12.00
CA LEU A 106 12.08 1.36 -10.85
C LEU A 106 12.21 2.60 -9.95
N ALA A 107 13.27 3.41 -10.11
CA ALA A 107 13.55 4.56 -9.25
C ALA A 107 12.36 5.54 -9.07
N PRO A 108 11.62 5.93 -10.12
CA PRO A 108 10.48 6.84 -9.98
C PRO A 108 9.34 6.27 -9.14
N LEU A 109 9.22 4.94 -9.07
CA LEU A 109 8.18 4.26 -8.30
C LEU A 109 8.48 4.24 -6.79
N PHE A 110 9.70 4.66 -6.41
CA PHE A 110 10.15 4.80 -5.02
C PHE A 110 10.66 6.22 -4.72
N ALA A 111 10.24 7.23 -5.49
CA ALA A 111 10.76 8.60 -5.38
C ALA A 111 10.77 9.13 -3.94
N ASP A 112 9.67 8.96 -3.20
CA ASP A 112 9.55 9.37 -1.79
C ASP A 112 10.65 8.74 -0.90
N ARG A 113 11.03 7.50 -1.18
CA ARG A 113 12.08 6.79 -0.43
C ARG A 113 13.47 7.22 -0.87
N PHE A 114 13.66 7.50 -2.16
CA PHE A 114 14.92 8.04 -2.68
C PHE A 114 15.21 9.45 -2.14
N ASP A 115 14.18 10.28 -1.98
CA ASP A 115 14.34 11.63 -1.48
C ASP A 115 14.68 11.68 0.02
N ALA A 116 14.36 10.63 0.76
CA ALA A 116 14.78 10.45 2.15
C ALA A 116 16.26 10.03 2.29
N ILE A 117 16.93 9.63 1.20
CA ILE A 117 18.32 9.18 1.22
C ILE A 117 19.28 10.38 1.07
N PRO A 118 20.43 10.40 1.77
CA PRO A 118 21.48 11.39 1.56
C PRO A 118 21.95 11.45 0.09
N GLU A 119 22.18 12.65 -0.43
CA GLU A 119 22.57 12.89 -1.82
C GLU A 119 23.84 12.12 -2.24
N SER A 120 24.78 11.93 -1.31
CA SER A 120 26.03 11.17 -1.52
C SER A 120 25.79 9.72 -1.96
N ASP A 121 24.68 9.11 -1.52
CA ASP A 121 24.43 7.69 -1.72
C ASP A 121 23.42 7.44 -2.87
N ARG A 122 22.68 8.49 -3.27
CA ARG A 122 21.66 8.41 -4.33
C ARG A 122 22.22 7.89 -5.65
N ALA A 123 23.40 8.36 -6.07
CA ALA A 123 24.00 7.94 -7.34
C ALA A 123 24.27 6.42 -7.40
N HIS A 124 24.76 5.85 -6.29
CA HIS A 124 24.96 4.41 -6.18
C HIS A 124 23.63 3.67 -6.23
N PHE A 125 22.63 4.11 -5.46
CA PHE A 125 21.33 3.45 -5.41
C PHE A 125 20.53 3.54 -6.71
N LEU A 126 20.66 4.65 -7.44
CA LEU A 126 20.10 4.77 -8.79
C LEU A 126 20.74 3.78 -9.75
N THR A 127 22.04 3.52 -9.61
CA THR A 127 22.74 2.50 -10.41
C THR A 127 22.20 1.09 -10.09
N VAL A 128 21.97 0.79 -8.80
CA VAL A 128 21.32 -0.46 -8.38
C VAL A 128 19.92 -0.58 -8.97
N PHE A 129 19.08 0.46 -8.84
CA PHE A 129 17.70 0.45 -9.35
C PHE A 129 17.58 0.48 -10.88
N ARG A 130 18.64 0.93 -11.57
CA ARG A 130 18.73 0.86 -13.04
C ARG A 130 18.96 -0.56 -13.54
N SER A 131 19.68 -1.37 -12.78
CA SER A 131 19.89 -2.80 -13.09
C SER A 131 18.81 -3.72 -12.49
N ALA A 132 18.11 -3.25 -11.46
CA ALA A 132 16.97 -3.94 -10.88
C ALA A 132 15.79 -4.00 -11.86
N LEU A 133 15.15 -5.17 -11.93
CA LEU A 133 13.95 -5.41 -12.71
C LEU A 133 12.95 -6.25 -11.92
N ILE A 134 11.68 -6.06 -12.26
CA ILE A 134 10.57 -6.90 -11.81
C ILE A 134 10.11 -7.73 -13.00
N VAL A 135 9.92 -9.02 -12.80
CA VAL A 135 9.32 -9.94 -13.77
C VAL A 135 8.00 -10.45 -13.19
N ILE A 136 6.95 -10.32 -13.98
CA ILE A 136 5.62 -10.84 -13.71
C ILE A 136 5.35 -11.90 -14.77
N THR A 137 4.98 -13.11 -14.35
CA THR A 137 4.58 -14.19 -15.25
C THR A 137 3.07 -14.41 -15.17
N GLU A 138 2.52 -14.97 -16.25
CA GLU A 138 1.12 -15.39 -16.30
C GLU A 138 0.90 -16.68 -15.51
N LEU A 139 1.81 -17.64 -15.68
CA LEU A 139 1.80 -18.93 -15.00
C LEU A 139 2.91 -19.00 -13.94
N PRO A 140 2.68 -19.73 -12.84
CA PRO A 140 3.69 -19.92 -11.81
C PRO A 140 4.93 -20.58 -12.39
N ASP A 141 6.10 -19.97 -12.16
CA ASP A 141 7.38 -20.57 -12.52
C ASP A 141 7.91 -21.38 -11.32
N ALA A 142 7.93 -22.71 -11.46
CA ALA A 142 8.37 -23.61 -10.38
C ALA A 142 9.82 -23.36 -9.95
N ASP A 143 10.67 -22.83 -10.85
CA ASP A 143 12.05 -22.49 -10.54
C ASP A 143 12.15 -21.30 -9.58
N TRP A 144 11.08 -20.53 -9.40
CA TRP A 144 11.02 -19.35 -8.53
C TRP A 144 10.27 -19.63 -7.23
N ALA A 145 9.65 -20.81 -7.10
CA ALA A 145 8.96 -21.20 -5.88
C ALA A 145 9.97 -21.35 -4.73
N GLY A 146 9.84 -20.50 -3.71
CA GLY A 146 10.76 -20.46 -2.58
C GLY A 146 12.04 -19.64 -2.79
N ASP A 147 12.20 -18.98 -3.93
CA ASP A 147 13.27 -17.98 -4.13
C ASP A 147 13.00 -16.78 -3.20
N PRO A 148 13.97 -16.31 -2.39
CA PRO A 148 13.80 -15.10 -1.57
C PRO A 148 13.50 -13.84 -2.39
N GLN A 149 13.79 -13.86 -3.69
CA GLN A 149 13.47 -12.79 -4.65
C GLN A 149 12.17 -13.06 -5.41
N GLY A 150 11.47 -14.14 -5.09
CA GLY A 150 10.20 -14.55 -5.67
C GLY A 150 9.02 -14.33 -4.72
N ARG A 151 7.81 -14.25 -5.27
CA ARG A 151 6.55 -14.21 -4.51
C ARG A 151 5.41 -14.84 -5.30
N ASP A 152 4.30 -15.08 -4.61
CA ASP A 152 3.05 -15.61 -5.17
C ASP A 152 3.30 -16.91 -5.92
N ASP A 153 3.99 -17.85 -5.27
CA ASP A 153 4.32 -19.19 -5.80
C ASP A 153 5.03 -19.17 -7.17
N GLY A 154 5.85 -18.16 -7.43
CA GLY A 154 6.64 -18.03 -8.66
C GLY A 154 5.97 -17.21 -9.76
N LEU A 155 4.94 -16.43 -9.42
CA LEU A 155 4.29 -15.49 -10.36
C LEU A 155 5.02 -14.15 -10.45
N LEU A 156 5.76 -13.80 -9.39
CA LEU A 156 6.49 -12.54 -9.28
C LEU A 156 7.95 -12.84 -8.95
N ARG A 157 8.86 -12.10 -9.57
CA ARG A 157 10.28 -12.11 -9.23
C ARG A 157 10.90 -10.74 -9.37
N THR A 158 11.91 -10.45 -8.57
CA THR A 158 12.78 -9.28 -8.74
C THR A 158 14.25 -9.69 -8.86
N THR A 159 15.08 -8.89 -9.53
CA THR A 159 16.54 -9.01 -9.45
C THR A 159 17.14 -8.13 -8.35
N TYR A 160 16.32 -7.33 -7.68
CA TYR A 160 16.74 -6.46 -6.60
C TYR A 160 17.17 -7.29 -5.38
N ARG A 161 18.34 -6.95 -4.81
CA ARG A 161 18.96 -7.72 -3.72
C ARG A 161 18.81 -7.10 -2.34
N GLY A 162 18.17 -5.93 -2.21
CA GLY A 162 18.03 -5.24 -0.92
C GLY A 162 19.20 -4.32 -0.58
N ASP A 163 20.01 -3.91 -1.57
CA ASP A 163 21.23 -3.12 -1.34
C ASP A 163 20.98 -1.63 -1.02
N VAL A 164 19.72 -1.19 -0.91
CA VAL A 164 19.35 0.22 -0.66
C VAL A 164 18.68 0.35 0.70
N PRO A 165 19.24 1.15 1.62
CA PRO A 165 18.63 1.42 2.92
C PRO A 165 17.21 1.96 2.77
N GLY A 166 16.27 1.41 3.55
CA GLY A 166 14.87 1.82 3.51
C GLY A 166 14.05 1.21 2.36
N ILE A 167 14.64 0.39 1.49
CA ILE A 167 13.91 -0.37 0.48
C ILE A 167 14.27 -1.86 0.59
N SER A 168 13.31 -2.66 1.03
CA SER A 168 13.50 -4.10 1.13
C SER A 168 13.09 -4.84 -0.16
N ILE A 169 13.51 -6.10 -0.30
CA ILE A 169 13.03 -6.98 -1.37
C ILE A 169 11.50 -7.13 -1.29
N ALA A 170 10.94 -7.21 -0.08
CA ALA A 170 9.50 -7.30 0.14
C ALA A 170 8.75 -6.09 -0.40
N ASP A 171 9.30 -4.88 -0.25
CA ASP A 171 8.70 -3.65 -0.80
C ASP A 171 8.65 -3.68 -2.34
N VAL A 172 9.71 -4.19 -2.98
CA VAL A 172 9.76 -4.33 -4.44
C VAL A 172 8.78 -5.40 -4.93
N LEU A 173 8.61 -6.49 -4.17
CA LEU A 173 7.63 -7.53 -4.48
C LEU A 173 6.17 -7.07 -4.22
N ASP A 174 5.93 -6.24 -3.21
CA ASP A 174 4.63 -5.59 -2.99
C ASP A 174 4.29 -4.64 -4.15
N LEU A 175 5.27 -3.90 -4.66
CA LEU A 175 5.11 -3.09 -5.87
C LEU A 175 4.80 -3.98 -7.08
N ALA A 176 5.50 -5.10 -7.24
CA ALA A 176 5.27 -6.06 -8.32
C ALA A 176 3.83 -6.61 -8.30
N ALA A 177 3.31 -6.96 -7.12
CA ALA A 177 1.94 -7.43 -6.96
C ALA A 177 0.90 -6.37 -7.39
N ARG A 178 1.10 -5.11 -6.99
CA ARG A 178 0.23 -3.99 -7.41
C ARG A 178 0.29 -3.76 -8.92
N LEU A 179 1.50 -3.78 -9.50
CA LEU A 179 1.69 -3.66 -10.96
C LEU A 179 1.01 -4.79 -11.71
N ARG A 180 1.06 -6.03 -11.21
CA ARG A 180 0.35 -7.17 -11.81
C ARG A 180 -1.16 -6.93 -11.82
N THR A 181 -1.74 -6.49 -10.70
CA THR A 181 -3.17 -6.16 -10.64
C THR A 181 -3.55 -5.06 -11.62
N GLN A 182 -2.73 -3.99 -11.71
CA GLN A 182 -2.99 -2.87 -12.61
C GLN A 182 -2.84 -3.22 -14.08
N LEU A 183 -1.85 -4.05 -14.45
CA LEU A 183 -1.57 -4.40 -15.85
C LEU A 183 -2.45 -5.55 -16.38
N ALA A 184 -3.16 -6.24 -15.48
CA ALA A 184 -4.16 -7.26 -15.80
C ALA A 184 -5.58 -6.68 -16.00
N ALA A 185 -5.82 -5.44 -15.56
CA ALA A 185 -7.04 -4.67 -15.83
C ALA A 185 -7.02 -4.09 -17.25
#